data_AF-A0A920Q5R0-F1
#
_entry.id   AF-A0A920Q5R0-F1
#
_cell.length_a   1.000
_cell.length_b   1.000
_cell.length_c   1.000
_cell.angle_alpha   90.00
_cell.angle_beta   90.00
_cell.angle_gamma   90.00
#
_symmetry.space_group_name_H-M   'P 1'
#
loop_
_entity.id
_entity.type
_entity.pdbx_description
1 polymer ?
#
loop_
_entity_poly.entity_id
_entity_poly.type
_entity_poly.pdbx_seq_one_letter_code
_entity_poly.pdbx_strand_id
1 'polypeptide(L)' 'MQEVFDLRPAAIIRDLDLKRPIYGQTAVYGHFGRPGLPWEATDRVDDVRSFLGLG' A
#
# COMPACT_ATOMS: atom_id res chain seq x y z
N MET A 1 1.14 12.47 -7.50
CA MET A 1 0.84 11.69 -6.27
C MET A 1 -0.65 11.35 -6.16
N GLN A 2 -1.56 12.33 -6.07
CA GLN A 2 -3.01 12.05 -6.08
C GLN A 2 -3.51 11.39 -7.38
N GLU A 3 -2.79 11.59 -8.49
CA GLU A 3 -3.10 10.91 -9.76
C GLU A 3 -2.80 9.41 -9.76
N VAL A 4 -1.89 8.96 -8.88
CA VAL A 4 -1.50 7.54 -8.78
C VAL A 4 -2.20 6.88 -7.57
N PHE A 5 -2.35 7.61 -6.47
CA PHE A 5 -2.91 7.11 -5.21
C PHE A 5 -4.12 7.94 -4.76
N ASP A 6 -5.25 7.27 -4.54
CA ASP A 6 -6.43 7.88 -3.95
C ASP A 6 -6.35 7.79 -2.41
N LEU A 7 -6.03 8.92 -1.77
CA LEU A 7 -5.77 8.99 -0.33
C LEU A 7 -7.04 9.16 0.52
N ARG A 8 -8.24 9.07 -0.06
CA ARG A 8 -9.48 9.11 0.72
C ARG A 8 -9.59 7.85 1.60
N PRO A 9 -10.16 7.93 2.82
CA PRO A 9 -10.21 6.78 3.74
C PRO A 9 -10.80 5.51 3.13
N ALA A 10 -11.90 5.64 2.37
CA ALA A 10 -12.54 4.51 1.70
C ALA A 10 -11.65 3.88 0.61
N ALA A 11 -10.85 4.69 -0.09
CA ALA A 11 -9.94 4.22 -1.11
C ALA A 11 -8.72 3.50 -0.51
N ILE A 12 -8.14 4.03 0.58
CA ILE A 12 -7.07 3.34 1.32
C ILE A 12 -7.54 1.96 1.79
N ILE A 13 -8.75 1.88 2.37
CA ILE A 13 -9.32 0.60 2.82
C ILE A 13 -9.48 -0.38 1.67
N ARG A 14 -9.94 0.10 0.49
CA ARG A 14 -10.13 -0.70 -0.72
C ARG A 14 -8.79 -1.17 -1.30
N ASP A 15 -7.87 -0.25 -1.52
CA ASP A 15 -6.62 -0.49 -2.25
C ASP A 15 -5.64 -1.37 -1.45
N LEU A 16 -5.64 -1.24 -0.12
CA LEU A 16 -4.85 -2.09 0.77
C LEU A 16 -5.65 -3.28 1.33
N ASP A 17 -6.92 -3.46 0.93
CA ASP A 17 -7.81 -4.52 1.41
C ASP A 17 -7.75 -4.69 2.95
N LEU A 18 -8.06 -3.60 3.67
CA LEU A 18 -7.83 -3.51 5.11
C LEU A 18 -8.92 -4.16 5.97
N LYS A 19 -10.09 -4.52 5.40
CA LYS A 19 -11.19 -5.13 6.17
C LYS A 19 -10.98 -6.64 6.41
N ARG A 20 -9.81 -7.01 6.91
CA ARG A 20 -9.37 -8.38 7.18
C ARG A 20 -8.66 -8.49 8.52
N PRO A 21 -8.62 -9.68 9.15
CA PRO A 21 -7.92 -9.88 10.42
C PRO A 21 -6.39 -9.99 10.23
N ILE A 22 -5.74 -8.96 9.66
CA ILE A 22 -4.30 -8.95 9.35
C ILE A 22 -3.44 -8.23 10.40
N TYR A 23 -4.06 -7.61 11.42
CA TYR A 23 -3.37 -6.73 12.36
C TYR A 23 -2.61 -7.45 13.48
N GLY A 24 -2.90 -8.72 13.73
CA GLY A 24 -2.24 -9.48 14.81
C GLY A 24 -0.71 -9.56 14.63
N GLN A 25 -0.26 -9.73 13.39
CA GLN A 25 1.18 -9.77 13.06
C GLN A 25 1.91 -8.43 13.28
N THR A 26 1.20 -7.29 13.35
CA THR A 26 1.86 -5.98 13.59
C THR A 26 2.08 -5.67 15.05
N ALA A 27 1.52 -6.47 15.97
CA ALA A 27 1.59 -6.20 17.41
C ALA A 27 3.00 -6.38 18.00
N VAL A 28 3.91 -7.06 17.30
CA VAL A 28 5.28 -7.31 17.72
C VAL A 28 6.22 -7.12 16.53
N TYR A 29 7.43 -6.64 16.79
CA TYR A 29 8.48 -6.41 15.79
C TYR A 29 8.14 -5.36 14.72
N GLY A 30 7.28 -4.39 15.06
CA GLY A 30 6.98 -3.21 14.24
C GLY A 30 5.84 -3.42 13.24
N HIS A 31 5.53 -2.39 12.45
CA HIS A 31 4.46 -2.41 11.43
C HIS A 31 4.98 -2.51 9.99
N PHE A 32 6.27 -2.19 9.79
CA PHE A 32 6.88 -2.02 8.48
C PHE A 32 8.14 -2.88 8.31
N GLY A 33 8.57 -3.07 7.06
CA GLY A 33 9.81 -3.75 6.69
C GLY A 33 9.72 -5.27 6.71
N ARG A 34 8.51 -5.83 6.60
CA ARG A 34 8.30 -7.29 6.57
C ARG A 34 7.29 -7.68 5.48
N PRO A 35 7.49 -8.81 4.79
CA PRO A 35 6.56 -9.27 3.76
C PRO A 35 5.21 -9.70 4.36
N GLY A 36 4.17 -9.76 3.53
CA GLY A 36 2.86 -10.30 3.90
C GLY A 36 1.85 -9.27 4.42
N LEU A 37 2.20 -7.99 4.39
CA LEU A 37 1.27 -6.88 4.61
C LEU A 37 1.04 -6.12 3.31
N PRO A 38 -0.20 -5.65 3.05
CA PRO A 38 -0.54 -5.03 1.78
C PRO A 38 0.22 -3.73 1.52
N TRP A 39 0.56 -2.97 2.57
CA TRP A 39 1.33 -1.72 2.44
C TRP A 39 2.84 -1.92 2.20
N GLU A 40 3.32 -3.16 2.22
CA GLU A 40 4.71 -3.50 1.90
C GLU A 40 4.88 -3.90 0.43
N ALA A 41 3.77 -4.04 -0.31
CA ALA A 41 3.82 -4.31 -1.74
C ALA A 41 4.30 -3.08 -2.53
N THR A 42 5.15 -3.33 -3.53
CA THR A 42 5.68 -2.32 -4.46
C THR A 42 5.09 -2.46 -5.87
N ASP A 43 3.85 -2.93 -5.95
CA ASP A 43 3.12 -3.18 -7.19
C ASP A 43 2.79 -1.93 -8.01
N ARG A 44 2.78 -0.74 -7.38
CA ARG A 44 2.54 0.55 -8.04
C ARG A 44 3.80 1.22 -8.60
N VAL A 45 4.96 0.56 -8.59
CA VAL A 45 6.23 1.17 -9.06
C VAL A 45 6.15 1.61 -10.51
N ASP A 46 5.55 0.81 -11.39
CA ASP A 46 5.47 1.14 -12.81
C ASP A 46 4.48 2.28 -13.09
N ASP A 47 3.38 2.37 -12.33
CA ASP A 47 2.48 3.53 -12.38
C ASP A 47 3.21 4.82 -11.98
N VAL A 48 4.04 4.76 -10.93
CA VAL A 48 4.85 5.90 -10.49
C VAL A 48 5.89 6.27 -11.55
N ARG A 49 6.57 5.29 -12.15
CA ARG A 49 7.52 5.51 -13.25
C ARG A 49 6.84 6.19 -14.44
N SER A 50 5.69 5.66 -14.87
CA SER A 50 4.90 6.23 -15.96
C SER A 50 4.44 7.65 -15.65
N PHE A 51 3.96 7.92 -14.44
CA PHE A 51 3.57 9.27 -14.01
C PHE A 51 4.74 10.26 -14.04
N LEU A 52 5.95 9.80 -13.73
CA LEU A 52 7.17 10.61 -13.79
C LEU A 52 7.78 10.71 -15.20
N GLY A 53 7.22 10.03 -16.21
CA GLY A 53 7.79 9.97 -17.56
C GLY A 53 9.07 9.13 -17.64
N LEU A 54 9.30 8.24 -16.68
CA LEU A 54 10.42 7.31 -16.62
C LEU A 54 10.03 5.97 -17.27
N GLY A 55 9.79 5.99 -18.58
CA GLY A 55 9.50 4.81 -19.41
C GLY A 55 10.70 4.35 -20.22
#